data_AF-T0KJC9-F1
#
_entry.id   AF-T0KJC9-F1
#
_cell.length_a   1.000
_cell.length_b   1.000
_cell.length_c   1.000
_cell.angle_alpha   90.00
_cell.angle_beta   90.00
_cell.angle_gamma   90.00
#
_symmetry.space_group_name_H-M   'P 1'
#
loop_
_entity.id
_entity.type
_entity.pdbx_description
1 polymer ?
#
loop_
_entity_poly.entity_id
_entity_poly.type
_entity_poly.pdbx_seq_one_letter_code
_entity_poly.pdbx_strand_id
1 'polypeptide(L)'
;MSSSSSGPIGAAPPPPGETPDFANPRDIFHTLHTVYMIIVQVVVVVFFSIRVYVKLSAHGRFRLEDWSCLLGWFFTVLLNGTVFFKLRHGEGYHIWEITEANFLELQKWLYISSLLYTPAAFFTKVAILLLVVRVFSVDLFVARTLHALLVFFLICYFPAQVAKTLVCIPINAFWDPTIQTFKCINQTKLFIYDTTLGIVSDLAILLVPVILTWTLRVSLLKKVKIVGLLGAGGVAVGITAYRMYLVLKFEDTTDPTVDFVPLDWTVTGELAIGLICACFPSINYLLEQRSLRRISPNTPRSSSSWWRNTSKKYIDTFSSCCSRFTGGSTRNRTWLRSTNATSRDRLAETPNWTPNMSPETERSEPRREDYDIELAVLSRRPTHNFDSPGPSRGPEGGDEGWLGPLPMLKPLPDVGRECPSR
;
A
#
# COMPACT_ATOMS: atom_id res chain seq x y z
N MET A 1 17.85 65.33 -9.02
CA MET A 1 18.11 64.03 -9.67
C MET A 1 18.80 63.14 -8.64
N SER A 2 18.02 62.47 -7.79
CA SER A 2 18.51 61.43 -6.88
C SER A 2 18.16 60.09 -7.50
N SER A 3 19.13 59.47 -8.16
CA SER A 3 19.06 58.09 -8.59
C SER A 3 19.02 57.19 -7.36
N SER A 4 17.83 56.96 -6.79
CA SER A 4 17.61 55.85 -5.87
C SER A 4 17.75 54.57 -6.69
N SER A 5 18.95 53.98 -6.64
CA SER A 5 19.22 52.63 -7.12
C SER A 5 18.32 51.68 -6.36
N SER A 6 17.11 51.45 -6.87
CA SER A 6 16.19 50.43 -6.41
C SER A 6 16.82 49.07 -6.71
N GLY A 7 17.72 48.62 -5.84
CA GLY A 7 18.16 47.24 -5.81
C GLY A 7 16.96 46.30 -5.58
N PRO A 8 17.11 45.00 -5.85
CA PRO A 8 16.07 44.03 -5.55
C PRO A 8 15.64 44.13 -4.08
N ILE A 9 14.33 44.14 -3.86
CA ILE A 9 13.71 44.15 -2.51
C ILE A 9 13.33 42.70 -2.18
N GLY A 10 13.63 42.28 -0.96
CA GLY A 10 13.31 40.94 -0.47
C GLY A 10 11.81 40.78 -0.22
N ALA A 11 11.34 39.54 -0.22
CA ALA A 11 9.93 39.22 0.01
C ALA A 11 9.45 39.57 1.44
N ALA A 12 10.38 39.69 2.41
CA ALA A 12 10.11 40.18 3.76
C ALA A 12 11.25 41.09 4.24
N PRO A 13 11.00 41.99 5.22
CA PRO A 13 12.06 42.81 5.81
C PRO A 13 13.04 41.93 6.61
N PRO A 14 14.36 42.19 6.54
CA PRO A 14 15.35 41.46 7.31
C PRO A 14 15.25 41.78 8.82
N PRO A 15 15.66 40.86 9.71
CA PRO A 15 15.78 41.15 11.13
C PRO A 15 16.83 42.23 11.42
N PRO A 16 16.75 42.92 12.57
CA PRO A 16 17.66 44.01 12.91
C PRO A 16 19.13 43.57 12.87
N GLY A 17 19.95 44.26 12.07
CA GLY A 17 21.38 44.00 11.95
C GLY A 17 21.79 43.08 10.79
N GLU A 18 20.84 42.57 10.01
CA GLU A 18 21.13 41.79 8.80
C GLU A 18 20.87 42.59 7.51
N THR A 19 21.81 42.49 6.56
CA THR A 19 21.66 43.04 5.21
C THR A 19 21.42 41.90 4.23
N PRO A 20 20.30 41.89 3.48
CA PRO A 20 20.04 40.87 2.47
C PRO A 20 21.08 40.91 1.36
N ASP A 21 21.62 39.75 0.99
CA ASP A 21 22.48 39.59 -0.17
C ASP A 21 21.76 38.76 -1.24
N PHE A 22 21.39 39.41 -2.35
CA PHE A 22 20.74 38.75 -3.49
C PHE A 22 21.73 38.15 -4.49
N ALA A 23 22.99 38.59 -4.46
CA ALA A 23 24.02 38.09 -5.38
C ALA A 23 24.60 36.77 -4.87
N ASN A 24 24.70 36.62 -3.54
CA ASN A 24 25.16 35.42 -2.88
C ASN A 24 24.32 35.15 -1.61
N PRO A 25 23.08 34.65 -1.76
CA PRO A 25 22.20 34.38 -0.63
C PRO A 25 22.82 33.34 0.31
N ARG A 26 22.55 33.47 1.61
CA ARG A 26 23.12 32.59 2.63
C ARG A 26 22.49 31.21 2.55
N ASP A 27 23.27 30.25 2.11
CA ASP A 27 22.86 28.85 2.06
C ASP A 27 22.81 28.23 3.46
N ILE A 28 21.61 28.14 4.03
CA ILE A 28 21.38 27.44 5.31
C ILE A 28 21.03 25.98 5.04
N PHE A 29 19.94 25.76 4.31
CA PHE A 29 19.41 24.42 4.06
C PHE A 29 19.30 24.11 2.57
N HIS A 30 19.62 25.03 1.66
CA HIS A 30 19.40 24.83 0.23
C HIS A 30 20.24 23.66 -0.32
N THR A 31 21.54 23.63 -0.03
CA THR A 31 22.41 22.51 -0.44
C THR A 31 22.01 21.20 0.23
N LEU A 32 21.75 21.21 1.54
CA LEU A 32 21.34 20.01 2.28
C LEU A 32 20.03 19.43 1.75
N HIS A 33 19.06 20.30 1.46
CA HIS A 33 17.78 19.92 0.90
C HIS A 33 17.94 19.29 -0.48
N THR A 34 18.76 19.90 -1.35
CA THR A 34 19.06 19.37 -2.68
C THR A 34 19.68 17.97 -2.60
N VAL A 35 20.70 17.79 -1.76
CA VAL A 35 21.37 16.50 -1.57
C VAL A 35 20.41 15.43 -1.05
N TYR A 36 19.62 15.77 -0.03
CA TYR A 36 18.62 14.87 0.55
C TYR A 36 17.62 14.39 -0.50
N MET A 37 17.06 15.32 -1.29
CA MET A 37 16.06 14.99 -2.31
C MET A 37 16.62 14.10 -3.42
N ILE A 38 17.86 14.34 -3.87
CA ILE A 38 18.53 13.48 -4.86
C ILE A 38 18.69 12.06 -4.31
N ILE A 39 19.17 11.92 -3.06
CA ILE A 39 19.38 10.60 -2.44
C ILE A 39 18.06 9.84 -2.34
N VAL A 40 17.01 10.48 -1.79
CA VAL A 40 15.71 9.82 -1.62
C VAL A 40 15.10 9.44 -2.97
N GLN A 41 15.17 10.32 -3.97
CA GLN A 41 14.67 10.05 -5.31
C GLN A 41 15.37 8.83 -5.93
N VAL A 42 16.70 8.74 -5.85
CA VAL A 42 17.46 7.61 -6.36
C VAL A 42 17.05 6.31 -5.65
N VAL A 43 16.97 6.33 -4.32
CA VAL A 43 16.56 5.18 -3.52
C VAL A 43 15.17 4.69 -3.93
N VAL A 44 14.18 5.59 -3.98
CA VAL A 44 12.79 5.23 -4.34
C VAL A 44 12.70 4.64 -5.75
N VAL A 45 13.40 5.23 -6.73
CA VAL A 45 13.45 4.70 -8.11
C VAL A 45 14.09 3.33 -8.17
N VAL A 46 15.20 3.09 -7.47
CA VAL A 46 15.89 1.79 -7.45
C VAL A 46 14.99 0.71 -6.85
N PHE A 47 14.37 0.96 -5.69
CA PHE A 47 13.50 -0.02 -5.02
C PHE A 47 12.26 -0.34 -5.85
N PHE A 48 11.63 0.67 -6.46
CA PHE A 48 10.50 0.46 -7.33
C PHE A 48 10.88 -0.30 -8.62
N SER A 49 12.03 0.03 -9.21
CA SER A 49 12.55 -0.69 -10.39
C SER A 49 12.78 -2.18 -10.10
N ILE A 50 13.34 -2.49 -8.93
CA ILE A 50 13.48 -3.88 -8.46
C ILE A 50 12.11 -4.56 -8.37
N ARG A 51 11.11 -3.91 -7.79
CA ARG A 51 9.75 -4.45 -7.71
C ARG A 51 9.19 -4.77 -9.10
N VAL A 52 9.27 -3.82 -10.03
CA VAL A 52 8.76 -3.98 -11.40
C VAL A 52 9.47 -5.13 -12.10
N TYR A 53 10.81 -5.19 -12.02
CA TYR A 53 11.60 -6.28 -12.59
C TYR A 53 11.16 -7.65 -12.07
N VAL A 54 10.97 -7.80 -10.75
CA VAL A 54 10.52 -9.05 -10.13
C VAL A 54 9.13 -9.44 -10.61
N LYS A 55 8.21 -8.49 -10.68
CA LYS A 55 6.82 -8.75 -11.09
C LYS A 55 6.73 -9.15 -12.56
N LEU A 56 7.47 -8.47 -13.43
CA LEU A 56 7.57 -8.82 -14.84
C LEU A 56 8.22 -10.19 -15.03
N SER A 57 9.28 -10.50 -14.29
CA SER A 57 10.00 -11.77 -14.44
C SER A 57 9.28 -12.98 -13.81
N ALA A 58 8.54 -12.80 -12.71
CA ALA A 58 8.03 -13.92 -11.92
C ALA A 58 6.50 -14.15 -12.03
N HIS A 59 5.70 -13.11 -12.27
CA HIS A 59 4.24 -13.20 -12.13
C HIS A 59 3.46 -12.86 -13.39
N GLY A 60 4.04 -12.17 -14.37
CA GLY A 60 3.43 -11.89 -15.69
C GLY A 60 2.14 -11.05 -15.69
N ARG A 61 1.52 -10.79 -14.54
CA ARG A 61 0.28 -10.02 -14.38
C ARG A 61 0.38 -9.04 -13.22
N PHE A 62 0.00 -7.79 -13.48
CA PHE A 62 -0.14 -6.74 -12.46
C PHE A 62 -1.46 -6.93 -11.72
N ARG A 63 -1.40 -6.90 -10.39
CA ARG A 63 -2.59 -6.94 -9.53
C ARG A 63 -2.90 -5.55 -9.00
N LEU A 64 -4.05 -5.39 -8.34
CA LEU A 64 -4.48 -4.10 -7.76
C LEU A 64 -3.43 -3.50 -6.81
N GLU A 65 -2.74 -4.33 -6.02
CA GLU A 65 -1.66 -3.86 -5.14
C GLU A 65 -0.44 -3.30 -5.88
N ASP A 66 -0.21 -3.75 -7.10
CA ASP A 66 0.90 -3.30 -7.93
C ASP A 66 0.54 -1.99 -8.64
N TRP A 67 -0.72 -1.85 -9.06
CA TRP A 67 -1.25 -0.60 -9.62
C TRP A 67 -1.28 0.52 -8.58
N SER A 68 -1.75 0.26 -7.35
CA SER A 68 -1.73 1.26 -6.29
C SER A 68 -0.29 1.66 -5.92
N CYS A 69 0.63 0.71 -5.87
CA CYS A 69 2.05 0.99 -5.63
C CYS A 69 2.67 1.83 -6.77
N LEU A 70 2.33 1.54 -8.02
CA LEU A 70 2.78 2.31 -9.18
C LEU A 70 2.26 3.75 -9.16
N LEU A 71 0.97 3.93 -8.83
CA LEU A 71 0.38 5.26 -8.68
C LEU A 71 1.02 6.03 -7.52
N GLY A 72 1.24 5.39 -6.37
CA GLY A 72 1.92 6.00 -5.23
C GLY A 72 3.35 6.44 -5.58
N TRP A 73 4.10 5.59 -6.29
CA TRP A 73 5.42 5.93 -6.80
C TRP A 73 5.37 7.11 -7.78
N PHE A 74 4.44 7.09 -8.74
CA PHE A 74 4.28 8.16 -9.73
C PHE A 74 4.03 9.51 -9.07
N PHE A 75 3.06 9.60 -8.15
CA PHE A 75 2.79 10.85 -7.41
C PHE A 75 3.95 11.28 -6.53
N THR A 76 4.69 10.34 -5.93
CA THR A 76 5.91 10.66 -5.15
C THR A 76 7.00 11.26 -6.02
N VAL A 77 7.22 10.73 -7.23
CA VAL A 77 8.18 11.30 -8.19
C VAL A 77 7.76 12.69 -8.64
N LEU A 78 6.46 12.91 -8.89
CA LEU A 78 5.95 14.25 -9.22
C LEU A 78 6.16 15.22 -8.06
N LEU A 79 5.86 14.81 -6.83
CA LEU A 79 6.08 15.61 -5.62
C LEU A 79 7.55 16.01 -5.50
N ASN A 80 8.48 15.05 -5.63
CA ASN A 80 9.91 15.34 -5.60
C ASN A 80 10.32 16.29 -6.73
N GLY A 81 9.71 16.16 -7.91
CA GLY A 81 9.85 17.11 -9.01
C GLY A 81 9.47 18.53 -8.63
N THR A 82 8.34 18.72 -7.94
CA THR A 82 7.92 20.06 -7.46
C THR A 82 8.91 20.66 -6.47
N VAL A 83 9.54 19.85 -5.62
CA VAL A 83 10.57 20.33 -4.69
C VAL A 83 11.79 20.88 -5.42
N PHE A 84 12.24 20.24 -6.52
CA PHE A 84 13.32 20.80 -7.34
C PHE A 84 12.96 22.16 -7.97
N PHE A 85 11.70 22.38 -8.31
CA PHE A 85 11.25 23.70 -8.77
C PHE A 85 11.22 24.73 -7.63
N LYS A 86 10.78 24.34 -6.43
CA LYS A 86 10.84 25.22 -5.24
C LYS A 86 12.26 25.62 -4.88
N LEU A 87 13.20 24.67 -4.90
CA LEU A 87 14.64 24.92 -4.74
C LEU A 87 15.13 25.97 -5.75
N ARG A 88 14.78 25.85 -7.03
CA ARG A 88 15.14 26.83 -8.06
C ARG A 88 14.62 28.24 -7.77
N HIS A 89 13.49 28.37 -7.09
CA HIS A 89 12.90 29.66 -6.70
C HIS A 89 13.35 30.14 -5.31
N GLY A 90 14.33 29.49 -4.69
CA GLY A 90 14.99 29.97 -3.49
C GLY A 90 14.55 29.31 -2.18
N GLU A 91 13.84 28.18 -2.24
CA GLU A 91 13.56 27.41 -1.02
C GLU A 91 14.86 26.99 -0.32
N GLY A 92 14.92 27.18 1.01
CA GLY A 92 16.14 26.97 1.81
C GLY A 92 17.04 28.20 1.98
N TYR A 93 16.74 29.32 1.31
CA TYR A 93 17.28 30.64 1.63
C TYR A 93 16.32 31.42 2.54
N HIS A 94 16.83 32.44 3.24
CA HIS A 94 15.98 33.33 4.03
C HIS A 94 15.01 34.11 3.15
N ILE A 95 13.80 34.37 3.67
CA ILE A 95 12.74 35.07 2.94
C ILE A 95 13.14 36.49 2.49
N TRP A 96 14.01 37.17 3.26
CA TRP A 96 14.52 38.51 2.90
C TRP A 96 15.59 38.49 1.80
N GLU A 97 16.19 37.34 1.51
CA GLU A 97 17.19 37.17 0.43
C GLU A 97 16.56 36.69 -0.88
N ILE A 98 15.24 36.51 -0.91
CA ILE A 98 14.47 36.05 -2.07
C ILE A 98 13.63 37.22 -2.59
N THR A 99 13.60 37.42 -3.90
CA THR A 99 12.75 38.45 -4.52
C THR A 99 11.27 38.07 -4.44
N GLU A 100 10.38 39.06 -4.34
CA GLU A 100 8.92 38.85 -4.26
C GLU A 100 8.39 37.97 -5.42
N ALA A 101 8.89 38.17 -6.64
CA ALA A 101 8.51 37.36 -7.80
C ALA A 101 8.89 35.88 -7.64
N ASN A 102 10.08 35.59 -7.11
CA ASN A 102 10.51 34.22 -6.84
C ASN A 102 9.70 33.60 -5.70
N PHE A 103 9.39 34.37 -4.67
CA PHE A 103 8.55 33.91 -3.56
C PHE A 103 7.13 33.55 -4.03
N LEU A 104 6.55 34.33 -4.94
CA LEU A 104 5.24 34.02 -5.52
C LEU A 104 5.25 32.71 -6.32
N GLU A 105 6.29 32.48 -7.13
CA GLU A 105 6.45 31.19 -7.82
C GLU A 105 6.67 30.03 -6.83
N LEU A 106 7.44 30.23 -5.77
CA LEU A 106 7.63 29.26 -4.70
C LEU A 106 6.30 28.87 -4.04
N GLN A 107 5.42 29.85 -3.75
CA GLN A 107 4.08 29.60 -3.20
C GLN A 107 3.19 28.77 -4.13
N LYS A 108 3.24 29.03 -5.45
CA LYS A 108 2.52 28.20 -6.45
C LYS A 108 2.99 26.75 -6.42
N TRP A 109 4.31 26.52 -6.38
CA TRP A 109 4.86 25.17 -6.32
C TRP A 109 4.58 24.48 -4.98
N LEU A 110 4.56 25.20 -3.86
CA LEU A 110 4.11 24.68 -2.56
C LEU A 110 2.66 24.20 -2.62
N TYR A 111 1.78 24.99 -3.22
CA TYR A 111 0.38 24.60 -3.43
C TYR A 111 0.28 23.30 -4.24
N ILE A 112 0.98 23.21 -5.39
CA ILE A 112 0.99 22.00 -6.21
C ILE A 112 1.56 20.79 -5.45
N SER A 113 2.65 20.97 -4.70
CA SER A 113 3.24 19.92 -3.86
C SER A 113 2.22 19.38 -2.85
N SER A 114 1.48 20.27 -2.18
CA SER A 114 0.45 19.88 -1.21
C SER A 114 -0.68 19.04 -1.82
N LEU A 115 -1.03 19.30 -3.09
CA LEU A 115 -2.03 18.55 -3.85
C LEU A 115 -1.52 17.18 -4.30
N LEU A 116 -0.22 17.05 -4.58
CA LEU A 116 0.40 15.78 -4.98
C LEU A 116 0.69 14.87 -3.78
N TYR A 117 0.91 15.45 -2.61
CA TYR A 117 1.18 14.70 -1.39
C TYR A 117 0.02 13.77 -0.98
N THR A 118 -1.21 14.30 -0.91
CA THR A 118 -2.38 13.52 -0.46
C THR A 118 -2.60 12.24 -1.30
N PRO A 119 -2.62 12.29 -2.65
CA PRO A 119 -2.75 11.07 -3.45
C PRO A 119 -1.51 10.18 -3.31
N ALA A 120 -0.29 10.72 -3.23
CA ALA A 120 0.92 9.92 -3.00
C ALA A 120 0.81 9.10 -1.70
N ALA A 121 0.42 9.76 -0.60
CA ALA A 121 0.23 9.13 0.70
C ALA A 121 -0.90 8.10 0.66
N PHE A 122 -2.05 8.45 0.09
CA PHE A 122 -3.20 7.54 -0.05
C PHE A 122 -2.84 6.26 -0.81
N PHE A 123 -2.28 6.37 -2.02
CA PHE A 123 -1.95 5.21 -2.83
C PHE A 123 -0.85 4.35 -2.22
N THR A 124 0.13 4.96 -1.55
CA THR A 124 1.18 4.23 -0.82
C THR A 124 0.57 3.43 0.35
N LYS A 125 -0.30 4.05 1.14
CA LYS A 125 -1.00 3.38 2.25
C LYS A 125 -1.92 2.27 1.76
N VAL A 126 -2.67 2.49 0.68
CA VAL A 126 -3.50 1.46 0.03
C VAL A 126 -2.64 0.31 -0.49
N ALA A 127 -1.46 0.57 -1.08
CA ALA A 127 -0.55 -0.48 -1.52
C ALA A 127 -0.07 -1.36 -0.36
N ILE A 128 0.33 -0.75 0.76
CA ILE A 128 0.74 -1.49 1.97
C ILE A 128 -0.44 -2.29 2.51
N LEU A 129 -1.62 -1.67 2.61
CA LEU A 129 -2.82 -2.33 3.12
C LEU A 129 -3.22 -3.56 2.29
N LEU A 130 -3.21 -3.44 0.96
CA LEU A 130 -3.49 -4.56 0.05
C LEU A 130 -2.45 -5.67 0.15
N LEU A 131 -1.18 -5.33 0.40
CA LEU A 131 -0.14 -6.33 0.68
C LEU A 131 -0.42 -7.08 1.98
N VAL A 132 -0.88 -6.38 3.03
CA VAL A 132 -1.30 -7.01 4.29
C VAL A 132 -2.51 -7.92 4.05
N VAL A 133 -3.53 -7.48 3.30
CA VAL A 133 -4.68 -8.32 2.89
C VAL A 133 -4.21 -9.62 2.26
N ARG A 134 -3.28 -9.54 1.31
CA ARG A 134 -2.78 -10.71 0.59
C ARG A 134 -2.04 -11.69 1.50
N VAL A 135 -1.30 -11.20 2.48
CA VAL A 135 -0.56 -12.05 3.43
C VAL A 135 -1.51 -12.77 4.39
N PHE A 136 -2.61 -12.12 4.77
CA PHE A 136 -3.56 -12.61 5.76
C PHE A 136 -4.91 -13.03 5.18
N SER A 137 -5.03 -13.22 3.87
CA SER A 137 -6.29 -13.56 3.17
C SER A 137 -6.87 -14.93 3.53
N VAL A 138 -6.24 -15.66 4.45
CA VAL A 138 -6.70 -16.95 4.95
C VAL A 138 -7.95 -16.79 5.83
N ASP A 139 -8.14 -15.63 6.45
CA ASP A 139 -9.28 -15.34 7.34
C ASP A 139 -10.24 -14.31 6.70
N LEU A 140 -11.49 -14.74 6.49
CA LEU A 140 -12.54 -13.91 5.89
C LEU A 140 -12.93 -12.69 6.74
N PHE A 141 -12.86 -12.81 8.07
CA PHE A 141 -13.13 -11.69 8.97
C PHE A 141 -12.06 -10.61 8.80
N VAL A 142 -10.80 -11.02 8.73
CA VAL A 142 -9.65 -10.13 8.55
C VAL A 142 -9.70 -9.45 7.19
N ALA A 143 -10.01 -10.20 6.13
CA ALA A 143 -10.19 -9.64 4.80
C ALA A 143 -11.30 -8.58 4.79
N ARG A 144 -12.44 -8.81 5.45
CA ARG A 144 -13.55 -7.84 5.53
C ARG A 144 -13.15 -6.57 6.29
N THR A 145 -12.47 -6.70 7.44
CA THR A 145 -11.98 -5.56 8.22
C THR A 145 -11.01 -4.69 7.42
N LEU A 146 -10.12 -5.32 6.64
CA LEU A 146 -9.17 -4.60 5.79
C LEU A 146 -9.85 -3.87 4.63
N HIS A 147 -10.87 -4.46 4.01
CA HIS A 147 -11.67 -3.78 2.98
C HIS A 147 -12.45 -2.59 3.59
N ALA A 148 -13.00 -2.76 4.79
CA ALA A 148 -13.64 -1.65 5.51
C ALA A 148 -12.66 -0.52 5.80
N LEU A 149 -11.41 -0.84 6.19
CA LEU A 149 -10.37 0.15 6.43
C LEU A 149 -9.97 0.90 5.15
N LEU A 150 -9.94 0.23 4.00
CA LEU A 150 -9.69 0.87 2.70
C LEU A 150 -10.78 1.90 2.36
N VAL A 151 -12.05 1.51 2.53
CA VAL A 151 -13.19 2.43 2.33
C VAL A 151 -13.13 3.60 3.30
N PHE A 152 -12.78 3.35 4.57
CA PHE A 152 -12.57 4.39 5.56
C PHE A 152 -11.48 5.39 5.14
N PHE A 153 -10.33 4.92 4.67
CA PHE A 153 -9.29 5.80 4.15
C PHE A 153 -9.77 6.62 2.96
N LEU A 154 -10.52 6.04 2.04
CA LEU A 154 -11.08 6.79 0.91
C LEU A 154 -12.00 7.93 1.40
N ILE A 155 -12.87 7.64 2.37
CA ILE A 155 -13.80 8.62 2.96
C ILE A 155 -13.06 9.74 3.69
N CYS A 156 -11.91 9.47 4.31
CA CYS A 156 -11.14 10.49 5.02
C CYS A 156 -10.20 11.30 4.10
N TYR A 157 -9.51 10.65 3.16
CA TYR A 157 -8.54 11.30 2.27
C TYR A 157 -9.22 12.11 1.15
N PHE A 158 -10.37 11.67 0.65
CA PHE A 158 -11.04 12.37 -0.45
C PHE A 158 -11.51 13.80 -0.07
N PRO A 159 -12.23 14.02 1.05
CA PRO A 159 -12.57 15.37 1.50
C PRO A 159 -11.35 16.23 1.81
N ALA A 160 -10.28 15.64 2.36
CA ALA A 160 -9.02 16.32 2.60
C ALA A 160 -8.45 16.91 1.31
N GLN A 161 -8.48 16.13 0.23
CA GLN A 161 -8.00 16.57 -1.08
C GLN A 161 -8.87 17.67 -1.70
N VAL A 162 -10.19 17.56 -1.55
CA VAL A 162 -11.12 18.60 -2.01
C VAL A 162 -10.89 19.91 -1.23
N ALA A 163 -10.71 19.83 0.08
CA ALA A 163 -10.41 20.98 0.93
C ALA A 163 -9.09 21.67 0.55
N LYS A 164 -8.05 20.90 0.22
CA LYS A 164 -6.77 21.43 -0.31
C LYS A 164 -6.93 22.09 -1.68
N THR A 165 -7.71 21.47 -2.57
CA THR A 165 -7.97 22.03 -3.90
C THR A 165 -8.71 23.36 -3.80
N LEU A 166 -9.68 23.46 -2.88
CA LEU A 166 -10.49 24.65 -2.63
C LEU A 166 -10.02 25.41 -1.38
N VAL A 167 -8.70 25.46 -1.13
CA VAL A 167 -8.14 26.14 0.04
C VAL A 167 -8.52 27.63 0.08
N CYS A 168 -8.63 28.26 -1.08
CA CYS A 168 -9.07 29.65 -1.25
C CYS A 168 -10.06 29.76 -2.40
N ILE A 169 -11.05 30.64 -2.24
CA ILE A 169 -11.97 31.05 -3.30
C ILE A 169 -11.84 32.57 -3.47
N PRO A 170 -11.34 33.05 -4.61
CA PRO A 170 -10.76 32.30 -5.74
C PRO A 170 -9.36 31.72 -5.42
N ILE A 171 -8.92 30.68 -6.15
CA ILE A 171 -7.68 29.93 -5.85
C ILE A 171 -6.42 30.82 -5.94
N ASN A 172 -6.42 31.79 -6.86
CA ASN A 172 -5.32 32.73 -7.03
C ASN A 172 -5.08 33.63 -5.81
N ALA A 173 -6.07 33.81 -4.92
CA ALA A 173 -5.89 34.53 -3.66
C ALA A 173 -4.96 33.80 -2.68
N PHE A 174 -4.56 32.56 -2.96
CA PHE A 174 -3.55 31.84 -2.18
C PHE A 174 -2.15 32.48 -2.29
N TRP A 175 -1.77 32.95 -3.47
CA TRP A 175 -0.43 33.50 -3.74
C TRP A 175 -0.44 34.97 -4.15
N ASP A 176 -1.59 35.54 -4.46
CA ASP A 176 -1.74 36.94 -4.85
C ASP A 176 -2.49 37.73 -3.75
N PRO A 177 -1.78 38.54 -2.95
CA PRO A 177 -2.39 39.31 -1.86
C PRO A 177 -3.16 40.54 -2.36
N THR A 178 -3.12 40.87 -3.65
CA THR A 178 -3.81 42.06 -4.19
C THR A 178 -5.33 41.86 -4.33
N ILE A 179 -5.80 40.62 -4.22
CA ILE A 179 -7.21 40.25 -4.35
C ILE A 179 -7.95 40.59 -3.05
N GLN A 180 -8.81 41.60 -3.09
CA GLN A 180 -9.50 42.10 -1.90
C GLN A 180 -10.68 41.23 -1.45
N THR A 181 -11.31 40.48 -2.36
CA THR A 181 -12.45 39.59 -2.05
C THR A 181 -11.98 38.15 -2.08
N PHE A 182 -11.60 37.61 -0.93
CA PHE A 182 -11.17 36.22 -0.80
C PHE A 182 -11.78 35.55 0.42
N LYS A 183 -11.99 34.23 0.31
CA LYS A 183 -12.30 33.38 1.44
C LYS A 183 -11.36 32.19 1.42
N CYS A 184 -10.48 32.13 2.42
CA CYS A 184 -9.51 31.04 2.56
C CYS A 184 -9.78 30.23 3.83
N ILE A 185 -9.53 28.93 3.74
CA ILE A 185 -9.44 28.03 4.88
C ILE A 185 -8.14 28.31 5.60
N ASN A 186 -8.15 28.22 6.93
CA ASN A 186 -6.93 28.35 7.72
C ASN A 186 -5.96 27.20 7.39
N GLN A 187 -4.80 27.56 6.82
CA GLN A 187 -3.79 26.62 6.34
C GLN A 187 -3.22 25.76 7.47
N THR A 188 -2.94 26.34 8.63
CA THR A 188 -2.44 25.62 9.83
C THR A 188 -3.40 24.53 10.26
N LYS A 189 -4.70 24.84 10.35
CA LYS A 189 -5.74 23.84 10.68
C LYS A 189 -5.79 22.71 9.66
N LEU A 190 -5.61 23.04 8.38
CA LEU A 190 -5.58 22.06 7.31
C LEU A 190 -4.34 21.16 7.41
N PHE A 191 -3.15 21.70 7.69
CA PHE A 191 -1.93 20.92 7.90
C PHE A 191 -2.00 20.03 9.15
N ILE A 192 -2.59 20.52 10.24
CA ILE A 192 -2.84 19.73 11.45
C ILE A 192 -3.77 18.55 11.14
N TYR A 193 -4.86 18.81 10.42
CA TYR A 193 -5.79 17.76 10.01
C TYR A 193 -5.10 16.69 9.14
N ASP A 194 -4.35 17.12 8.13
CA ASP A 194 -3.64 16.26 7.20
C ASP A 194 -2.55 15.41 7.90
N THR A 195 -1.81 16.01 8.83
CA THR A 195 -0.80 15.30 9.60
C THR A 195 -1.42 14.31 10.59
N THR A 196 -2.52 14.70 11.25
CA THR A 196 -3.27 13.81 12.15
C THR A 196 -3.83 12.61 11.39
N LEU A 197 -4.40 12.85 10.21
CA LEU A 197 -4.89 11.81 9.31
C LEU A 197 -3.76 10.87 8.87
N GLY A 198 -2.56 11.41 8.61
CA GLY A 198 -1.34 10.64 8.37
C GLY A 198 -0.99 9.70 9.54
N ILE A 199 -0.93 10.22 10.77
CA ILE A 199 -0.60 9.45 11.97
C ILE A 199 -1.64 8.35 12.23
N VAL A 200 -2.93 8.70 12.19
CA VAL A 200 -4.03 7.74 12.45
C VAL A 200 -4.03 6.61 11.43
N SER A 201 -3.81 6.93 10.15
CA SER A 201 -3.75 5.91 9.10
C SER A 201 -2.51 5.01 9.22
N ASP A 202 -1.35 5.55 9.58
CA ASP A 202 -0.14 4.75 9.82
C ASP A 202 -0.32 3.80 11.01
N LEU A 203 -0.86 4.30 12.12
CA LEU A 203 -1.18 3.48 13.29
C LEU A 203 -2.20 2.40 12.96
N ALA A 204 -3.24 2.71 12.19
CA ALA A 204 -4.23 1.72 11.77
C ALA A 204 -3.59 0.61 10.94
N ILE A 205 -2.72 0.93 9.98
CA ILE A 205 -2.00 -0.06 9.17
C ILE A 205 -1.04 -0.89 10.03
N LEU A 206 -0.38 -0.26 11.00
CA LEU A 206 0.57 -0.92 11.90
C LEU A 206 -0.12 -1.88 12.88
N LEU A 207 -1.29 -1.51 13.40
CA LEU A 207 -2.03 -2.31 14.38
C LEU A 207 -2.60 -3.59 13.78
N VAL A 208 -2.99 -3.59 12.50
CA VAL A 208 -3.57 -4.77 11.85
C VAL A 208 -2.65 -6.00 11.95
N PRO A 209 -1.38 -5.99 11.47
CA PRO A 209 -0.52 -7.16 11.58
C PRO A 209 -0.21 -7.54 13.03
N VAL A 210 -0.16 -6.58 13.97
CA VAL A 210 0.07 -6.89 15.40
C VAL A 210 -1.05 -7.76 15.95
N ILE A 211 -2.30 -7.32 15.77
CA ILE A 211 -3.49 -8.04 16.26
C ILE A 211 -3.53 -9.44 15.64
N LEU A 212 -3.25 -9.56 14.34
CA LEU A 212 -3.25 -10.84 13.62
C LEU A 212 -2.12 -11.79 14.06
N THR A 213 -0.95 -11.25 14.40
CA THR A 213 0.17 -12.09 14.87
C THR A 213 -0.03 -12.62 16.28
N TRP A 214 -0.82 -11.94 17.10
CA TRP A 214 -1.14 -12.42 18.45
C TRP A 214 -2.07 -13.63 18.45
N THR A 215 -2.94 -13.74 17.44
CA THR A 215 -3.89 -14.84 17.33
C THR A 215 -3.35 -16.05 16.59
N LEU A 216 -2.26 -15.91 15.79
CA LEU A 216 -1.80 -16.95 14.87
C LEU A 216 -0.39 -17.49 15.20
N ARG A 217 -0.28 -18.81 15.41
CA ARG A 217 1.01 -19.52 15.63
C ARG A 217 1.84 -19.56 14.33
N VAL A 218 2.62 -18.52 14.06
CA VAL A 218 3.51 -18.42 12.87
C VAL A 218 4.92 -18.93 13.14
N SER A 219 5.58 -19.46 12.09
CA SER A 219 6.97 -19.91 12.14
C SER A 219 7.96 -18.75 12.33
N LEU A 220 9.12 -19.02 12.94
CA LEU A 220 10.12 -17.99 13.29
C LEU A 220 10.54 -17.12 12.11
N LEU A 221 10.75 -17.69 10.93
CA LEU A 221 11.09 -16.94 9.70
C LEU A 221 9.99 -15.96 9.27
N LYS A 222 8.71 -16.34 9.41
CA LYS A 222 7.58 -15.44 9.13
C LYS A 222 7.48 -14.35 10.19
N LYS A 223 7.76 -14.70 11.46
CA LYS A 223 7.77 -13.76 12.58
C LYS A 223 8.81 -12.65 12.38
N VAL A 224 10.02 -12.98 11.93
CA VAL A 224 11.07 -11.98 11.63
C VAL A 224 10.64 -11.01 10.53
N LYS A 225 10.03 -11.51 9.44
CA LYS A 225 9.52 -10.65 8.36
C LYS A 225 8.45 -9.68 8.83
N ILE A 226 7.55 -10.15 9.68
CA ILE A 226 6.47 -9.31 10.23
C ILE A 226 7.03 -8.26 11.19
N VAL A 227 8.00 -8.63 12.04
CA VAL A 227 8.71 -7.67 12.90
C VAL A 227 9.45 -6.61 12.08
N GLY A 228 10.06 -7.00 10.96
CA GLY A 228 10.70 -6.04 10.03
C GLY A 228 9.70 -5.05 9.43
N LEU A 229 8.54 -5.53 8.98
CA LEU A 229 7.47 -4.66 8.45
C LEU A 229 6.90 -3.74 9.53
N LEU A 230 6.73 -4.27 10.75
CA LEU A 230 6.23 -3.53 11.90
C LEU A 230 7.21 -2.43 12.33
N GLY A 231 8.51 -2.74 12.36
CA GLY A 231 9.56 -1.79 12.70
C GLY A 231 9.61 -0.64 11.69
N ALA A 232 9.55 -0.95 10.40
CA ALA A 232 9.55 0.08 9.36
C ALA A 232 8.28 0.94 9.39
N GLY A 233 7.11 0.35 9.68
CA GLY A 233 5.88 1.10 9.96
C GLY A 233 5.99 2.01 11.19
N GLY A 234 6.65 1.54 12.25
CA GLY A 234 6.89 2.34 13.46
C GLY A 234 7.77 3.56 13.20
N VAL A 235 8.79 3.43 12.35
CA VAL A 235 9.61 4.57 11.91
C VAL A 235 8.78 5.59 11.13
N ALA A 236 7.89 5.14 10.25
CA ALA A 236 6.99 6.03 9.51
C ALA A 236 6.08 6.84 10.46
N VAL A 237 5.50 6.20 11.49
CA VAL A 237 4.72 6.88 12.54
C VAL A 237 5.57 7.91 13.30
N GLY A 238 6.83 7.58 13.61
CA GLY A 238 7.74 8.52 14.27
C GLY A 238 8.02 9.76 13.43
N ILE A 239 8.22 9.59 12.13
CA ILE A 239 8.44 10.70 11.19
C ILE A 239 7.19 11.57 11.07
N THR A 240 6.00 10.98 10.98
CA THR A 240 4.74 11.73 10.91
C THR A 240 4.41 12.45 12.23
N ALA A 241 4.76 11.87 13.38
CA ALA A 241 4.67 12.53 14.67
C ALA A 241 5.65 13.72 14.77
N TYR A 242 6.88 13.57 14.25
CA TYR A 242 7.83 14.68 14.19
C TYR A 242 7.35 15.79 13.25
N ARG A 243 6.72 15.44 12.11
CA ARG A 243 6.07 16.43 11.24
C ARG A 243 4.99 17.22 11.98
N MET A 244 4.18 16.56 12.82
CA MET A 244 3.16 17.26 13.62
C MET A 244 3.79 18.32 14.53
N TYR A 245 4.91 17.98 15.17
CA TYR A 245 5.67 18.94 15.97
C TYR A 245 6.17 20.14 15.14
N LEU A 246 6.70 19.88 13.93
CA LEU A 246 7.16 20.95 13.03
C LEU A 246 6.00 21.86 12.58
N VAL A 247 4.83 21.30 12.26
CA VAL A 247 3.64 22.07 11.87
C VAL A 247 3.18 22.98 13.01
N LEU A 248 3.24 22.52 14.26
CA LEU A 248 2.89 23.37 15.41
C LEU A 248 3.92 24.48 15.64
N LYS A 249 5.20 24.21 15.41
CA LYS A 249 6.26 25.23 15.48
C LYS A 249 6.14 26.28 14.37
N PHE A 250 5.63 25.87 13.20
CA PHE A 250 5.47 26.74 12.04
C PHE A 250 4.48 27.90 12.28
N GLU A 251 3.57 27.79 13.25
CA GLU A 251 2.60 28.86 13.56
C GLU A 251 3.28 30.16 14.05
N ASP A 252 4.45 30.05 14.70
CA ASP A 252 5.17 31.18 15.31
C ASP A 252 6.40 31.63 14.50
N THR A 253 6.59 31.15 13.25
CA THR A 253 7.83 31.41 12.50
C THR A 253 7.88 32.76 11.78
N THR A 254 9.07 33.36 11.75
CA THR A 254 9.40 34.54 10.95
C THR A 254 9.90 34.19 9.54
N ASP A 255 10.37 32.95 9.34
CA ASP A 255 11.17 32.52 8.17
C ASP A 255 10.56 31.27 7.52
N PRO A 256 9.41 31.40 6.84
CA PRO A 256 8.69 30.23 6.33
C PRO A 256 9.49 29.45 5.27
N THR A 257 10.31 30.12 4.45
CA THR A 257 11.10 29.50 3.37
C THR A 257 12.16 28.52 3.85
N VAL A 258 12.66 28.72 5.07
CA VAL A 258 13.66 27.87 5.73
C VAL A 258 12.95 26.74 6.47
N ASP A 259 11.84 27.04 7.15
CA ASP A 259 11.08 26.07 7.94
C ASP A 259 10.28 25.06 7.10
N PHE A 260 9.99 25.37 5.83
CA PHE A 260 9.41 24.38 4.90
C PHE A 260 10.36 23.24 4.55
N VAL A 261 11.68 23.45 4.60
CA VAL A 261 12.66 22.41 4.26
C VAL A 261 12.56 21.16 5.16
N PRO A 262 12.59 21.26 6.50
CA PRO A 262 12.43 20.08 7.34
C PRO A 262 11.04 19.44 7.21
N LEU A 263 9.99 20.22 6.88
CA LEU A 263 8.67 19.66 6.57
C LEU A 263 8.73 18.78 5.31
N ASP A 264 9.37 19.24 4.24
CA ASP A 264 9.54 18.44 3.02
C ASP A 264 10.35 17.15 3.27
N TRP A 265 11.36 17.20 4.13
CA TRP A 265 12.12 16.01 4.52
C TRP A 265 11.24 14.97 5.20
N THR A 266 10.35 15.39 6.10
CA THR A 266 9.42 14.46 6.76
C THR A 266 8.40 13.88 5.79
N VAL A 267 7.86 14.69 4.88
CA VAL A 267 6.90 14.26 3.86
C VAL A 267 7.53 13.23 2.91
N THR A 268 8.71 13.56 2.38
CA THR A 268 9.41 12.71 1.42
C THR A 268 9.93 11.44 2.09
N GLY A 269 10.36 11.54 3.35
CA GLY A 269 10.76 10.40 4.18
C GLY A 269 9.62 9.41 4.46
N GLU A 270 8.43 9.90 4.83
CA GLU A 270 7.24 9.06 5.03
C GLU A 270 6.91 8.26 3.76
N LEU A 271 6.80 8.96 2.62
CA LEU A 271 6.46 8.35 1.33
C LEU A 271 7.53 7.33 0.88
N ALA A 272 8.82 7.68 1.02
CA ALA A 272 9.92 6.81 0.65
C ALA A 272 9.93 5.52 1.48
N ILE A 273 9.80 5.62 2.81
CA ILE A 273 9.74 4.45 3.69
C ILE A 273 8.50 3.61 3.38
N GLY A 274 7.35 4.23 3.16
CA GLY A 274 6.13 3.53 2.76
C GLY A 274 6.30 2.73 1.46
N LEU A 275 6.90 3.34 0.43
CA LEU A 275 7.19 2.66 -0.84
C LEU A 275 8.22 1.55 -0.70
N ILE A 276 9.28 1.75 0.10
CA ILE A 276 10.28 0.71 0.38
C ILE A 276 9.61 -0.47 1.10
N CYS A 277 8.76 -0.22 2.09
CA CYS A 277 7.96 -1.22 2.78
C CYS A 277 7.07 -1.99 1.82
N ALA A 278 6.39 -1.30 0.90
CA ALA A 278 5.58 -1.93 -0.12
C ALA A 278 6.41 -2.84 -1.04
N CYS A 279 7.67 -2.47 -1.33
CA CYS A 279 8.58 -3.25 -2.18
C CYS A 279 9.20 -4.48 -1.48
N PHE A 280 9.15 -4.56 -0.15
CA PHE A 280 9.79 -5.61 0.65
C PHE A 280 9.46 -7.05 0.21
N PRO A 281 8.21 -7.43 -0.13
CA PRO A 281 7.89 -8.78 -0.58
C PRO A 281 8.63 -9.20 -1.86
N SER A 282 8.85 -8.25 -2.77
CA SER A 282 9.54 -8.50 -4.04
C SER A 282 11.04 -8.69 -3.84
N ILE A 283 11.63 -7.90 -2.94
CA ILE A 283 13.04 -8.04 -2.55
C ILE A 283 13.25 -9.40 -1.88
N ASN A 284 12.38 -9.76 -0.95
CA ASN A 284 12.47 -11.04 -0.28
C ASN A 284 12.37 -12.23 -1.26
N TYR A 285 11.51 -12.15 -2.28
CA TYR A 285 11.44 -13.15 -3.34
C TYR A 285 12.78 -13.30 -4.08
N LEU A 286 13.44 -12.20 -4.44
CA LEU A 286 14.77 -12.24 -5.07
C LEU A 286 15.84 -12.85 -4.16
N LEU A 287 15.83 -12.51 -2.88
CA LEU A 287 16.78 -13.05 -1.90
C LEU A 287 16.61 -14.56 -1.75
N GLU A 288 15.37 -15.05 -1.68
CA GLU A 288 15.06 -16.48 -1.64
C GLU A 288 15.51 -17.18 -2.93
N GLN A 289 15.21 -16.62 -4.11
CA GLN A 289 15.63 -17.21 -5.38
C GLN A 289 17.16 -17.24 -5.53
N ARG A 290 17.86 -16.20 -5.08
CA ARG A 290 19.33 -16.15 -5.09
C ARG A 290 19.94 -17.16 -4.12
N SER A 291 19.33 -17.33 -2.94
CA SER A 291 19.75 -18.36 -1.97
C SER A 291 19.59 -19.75 -2.56
N LEU A 292 18.44 -20.07 -3.16
CA LEU A 292 18.20 -21.35 -3.81
C LEU A 292 19.13 -21.61 -5.01
N ARG A 293 19.48 -20.58 -5.79
CA ARG A 293 20.47 -20.68 -6.87
C ARG A 293 21.90 -20.88 -6.34
N ARG A 294 22.27 -20.27 -5.21
CA ARG A 294 23.58 -20.48 -4.55
C ARG A 294 23.68 -21.87 -3.90
N ILE A 295 22.55 -22.44 -3.48
CA ILE A 295 22.45 -23.79 -2.92
C ILE A 295 22.29 -24.85 -4.03
N SER A 296 22.27 -24.47 -5.32
CA SER A 296 22.37 -25.45 -6.41
C SER A 296 23.75 -26.13 -6.35
N PRO A 297 23.81 -27.43 -6.07
CA PRO A 297 25.05 -28.09 -5.78
C PRO A 297 25.83 -28.32 -7.08
N ASN A 298 27.12 -28.02 -7.03
CA ASN A 298 28.12 -28.86 -7.70
C ASN A 298 28.07 -30.27 -7.06
N THR A 299 26.96 -30.99 -7.20
CA THR A 299 27.02 -32.44 -7.22
C THR A 299 27.38 -32.80 -8.65
N PRO A 300 28.56 -33.38 -8.89
CA PRO A 300 28.74 -34.13 -10.12
C PRO A 300 27.60 -35.14 -10.17
N ARG A 301 26.96 -35.26 -11.33
CA ARG A 301 26.20 -36.45 -11.72
C ARG A 301 27.18 -37.64 -11.72
N SER A 302 27.62 -38.08 -10.54
CA SER A 302 28.19 -39.41 -10.38
C SER A 302 26.99 -40.33 -10.29
N SER A 303 26.86 -41.17 -11.30
CA SER A 303 25.94 -42.29 -11.33
C SER A 303 26.28 -43.26 -10.20
N SER A 304 25.80 -43.01 -8.98
CA SER A 304 25.75 -44.05 -7.95
C SER A 304 24.33 -44.62 -7.92
N SER A 305 24.24 -45.84 -8.43
CA SER A 305 23.08 -46.70 -8.64
C SER A 305 22.37 -47.17 -7.37
N TRP A 306 22.52 -46.47 -6.24
CA TRP A 306 22.17 -47.05 -4.93
C TRP A 306 20.71 -46.83 -4.49
N TRP A 307 19.99 -45.86 -5.09
CA TRP A 307 18.61 -45.53 -4.70
C TRP A 307 17.51 -46.04 -5.65
N ARG A 308 17.85 -46.87 -6.66
CA ARG A 308 16.85 -47.43 -7.60
C ARG A 308 16.36 -48.85 -7.26
N ASN A 309 16.82 -49.45 -6.17
CA ASN A 309 16.45 -50.83 -5.81
C ASN A 309 15.50 -51.01 -4.63
N THR A 310 14.95 -49.92 -4.07
CA THR A 310 14.06 -50.00 -2.88
C THR A 310 12.58 -49.77 -3.18
N SER A 311 12.17 -49.75 -4.45
CA SER A 311 10.75 -49.65 -4.87
C SER A 311 10.20 -50.92 -5.53
N LYS A 312 10.87 -52.07 -5.41
CA LYS A 312 10.37 -53.35 -5.94
C LYS A 312 10.16 -54.43 -4.87
N LYS A 313 9.91 -54.02 -3.61
CA LYS A 313 9.68 -54.97 -2.50
C LYS A 313 8.52 -54.58 -1.58
N TYR A 314 7.49 -53.91 -2.11
CA TYR A 314 6.29 -53.55 -1.33
C TYR A 314 4.95 -53.66 -2.11
N ILE A 315 4.91 -54.45 -3.19
CA ILE A 315 3.66 -54.85 -3.88
C ILE A 315 3.75 -56.34 -4.25
N ASP A 316 4.01 -57.21 -3.26
CA ASP A 316 3.82 -58.67 -3.40
C ASP A 316 3.67 -59.36 -2.04
N THR A 317 3.03 -58.69 -1.07
CA THR A 317 2.72 -59.32 0.23
C THR A 317 1.36 -58.86 0.73
N PHE A 318 0.34 -58.98 -0.12
CA PHE A 318 -1.07 -58.88 0.29
C PHE A 318 -1.98 -59.84 -0.49
N SER A 319 -1.51 -61.06 -0.79
CA SER A 319 -2.36 -62.14 -1.30
C SER A 319 -2.07 -63.53 -0.69
N SER A 320 -1.41 -63.59 0.48
CA SER A 320 -1.18 -64.86 1.17
C SER A 320 -1.35 -64.71 2.68
N CYS A 321 -2.55 -64.33 3.10
CA CYS A 321 -3.02 -64.55 4.47
C CYS A 321 -4.53 -64.80 4.48
N CYS A 322 -4.98 -65.79 3.71
CA CYS A 322 -6.33 -66.32 3.81
C CYS A 322 -6.40 -67.78 3.33
N SER A 323 -5.51 -68.63 3.84
CA SER A 323 -5.64 -70.08 3.72
C SER A 323 -4.72 -70.79 4.70
N ARG A 324 -5.05 -70.80 5.99
CA ARG A 324 -4.61 -71.82 6.96
C ARG A 324 -5.29 -71.61 8.31
N PHE A 325 -6.60 -71.88 8.34
CA PHE A 325 -7.25 -72.35 9.56
C PHE A 325 -8.53 -73.09 9.15
N THR A 326 -8.39 -74.35 8.77
CA THR A 326 -9.30 -75.46 9.11
C THR A 326 -8.64 -76.76 8.68
N GLY A 327 -8.47 -77.65 9.65
CA GLY A 327 -7.84 -78.94 9.46
C GLY A 327 -8.76 -79.99 8.85
N GLY A 328 -8.13 -81.00 8.25
CA GLY A 328 -8.39 -82.39 8.59
C GLY A 328 -9.64 -83.08 8.05
N SER A 329 -9.40 -83.94 7.06
CA SER A 329 -9.97 -85.30 6.95
C SER A 329 -11.40 -85.47 6.41
N THR A 330 -11.56 -85.87 5.15
CA THR A 330 -11.85 -87.27 4.73
C THR A 330 -12.36 -87.37 3.28
N ARG A 331 -11.69 -88.26 2.53
CA ARG A 331 -12.25 -89.33 1.66
C ARG A 331 -12.97 -88.97 0.34
N ASN A 332 -12.32 -89.42 -0.73
CA ASN A 332 -12.77 -89.72 -2.09
C ASN A 332 -14.28 -89.90 -2.29
N ARG A 333 -14.80 -89.21 -3.32
CA ARG A 333 -15.87 -89.75 -4.16
C ARG A 333 -15.72 -89.28 -5.60
N THR A 334 -15.47 -90.27 -6.44
CA THR A 334 -15.60 -90.27 -7.89
C THR A 334 -16.98 -89.81 -8.34
N TRP A 335 -17.05 -88.99 -9.39
CA TRP A 335 -18.10 -89.09 -10.40
C TRP A 335 -17.53 -88.82 -11.79
N LEU A 336 -17.81 -89.77 -12.66
CA LEU A 336 -17.45 -89.85 -14.07
C LEU A 336 -18.49 -89.11 -14.94
N ARG A 337 -18.02 -88.79 -16.16
CA ARG A 337 -18.79 -88.69 -17.43
C ARG A 337 -19.68 -87.45 -17.62
N SER A 338 -19.84 -86.89 -18.82
CA SER A 338 -19.39 -87.25 -20.18
C SER A 338 -19.41 -85.99 -21.06
N THR A 339 -18.31 -85.64 -21.73
CA THR A 339 -18.13 -85.67 -23.20
C THR A 339 -19.28 -85.17 -24.07
N ASN A 340 -18.98 -84.11 -24.84
CA ASN A 340 -19.12 -83.97 -26.31
C ASN A 340 -19.21 -82.45 -26.62
N ALA A 341 -18.67 -81.87 -27.69
CA ALA A 341 -17.71 -82.29 -28.71
C ALA A 341 -17.39 -81.02 -29.53
N THR A 342 -16.10 -80.69 -29.60
CA THR A 342 -15.35 -80.34 -30.82
C THR A 342 -15.86 -79.27 -31.82
N SER A 343 -15.05 -78.23 -32.00
CA SER A 343 -14.42 -77.81 -33.28
C SER A 343 -13.33 -76.79 -32.95
N ARG A 344 -12.03 -77.16 -32.97
CA ARG A 344 -11.02 -76.96 -34.06
C ARG A 344 -10.87 -75.48 -34.46
N ASP A 345 -9.71 -74.87 -34.61
CA ASP A 345 -8.30 -75.26 -34.47
C ASP A 345 -7.44 -73.97 -34.62
N ARG A 346 -6.31 -73.92 -33.91
CA ARG A 346 -4.97 -73.35 -34.26
C ARG A 346 -4.73 -71.87 -34.63
N LEU A 347 -3.95 -71.22 -33.74
CA LEU A 347 -2.59 -70.65 -33.92
C LEU A 347 -2.19 -70.02 -35.28
N ALA A 348 -1.76 -68.74 -35.26
CA ALA A 348 -0.42 -68.27 -35.66
C ALA A 348 -0.27 -66.73 -35.56
N GLU A 349 0.94 -66.29 -35.26
CA GLU A 349 1.43 -64.93 -35.01
C GLU A 349 1.77 -64.12 -36.30
N THR A 350 1.49 -62.80 -36.26
CA THR A 350 2.21 -61.61 -36.84
C THR A 350 2.40 -61.49 -38.38
N PRO A 351 2.38 -60.27 -39.01
CA PRO A 351 3.28 -59.14 -38.71
C PRO A 351 2.77 -57.67 -38.90
N ASN A 352 3.64 -56.77 -38.42
CA ASN A 352 3.73 -55.29 -38.50
C ASN A 352 3.97 -54.82 -39.97
N TRP A 353 3.57 -53.66 -40.54
CA TRP A 353 3.80 -52.23 -40.20
C TRP A 353 2.87 -51.29 -41.04
N THR A 354 2.82 -50.01 -40.62
CA THR A 354 2.04 -48.78 -40.95
C THR A 354 2.13 -48.27 -42.43
N PRO A 355 1.46 -47.17 -42.94
CA PRO A 355 1.01 -45.92 -42.27
C PRO A 355 -0.28 -45.20 -42.73
N ASN A 356 -0.62 -44.11 -42.00
CA ASN A 356 -1.55 -43.00 -42.27
C ASN A 356 -2.91 -42.99 -41.55
N MET A 357 -2.97 -42.29 -40.42
CA MET A 357 -3.89 -41.15 -40.24
C MET A 357 -3.45 -40.33 -39.01
N SER A 358 -3.35 -39.02 -39.19
CA SER A 358 -2.93 -38.01 -38.21
C SER A 358 -3.81 -38.00 -36.95
N PRO A 359 -3.24 -37.92 -35.73
CA PRO A 359 -4.04 -37.64 -34.54
C PRO A 359 -4.33 -36.15 -34.43
N GLU A 360 -5.61 -35.81 -34.37
CA GLU A 360 -6.09 -34.51 -33.88
C GLU A 360 -5.52 -34.27 -32.48
N THR A 361 -4.70 -33.22 -32.37
CA THR A 361 -4.20 -32.73 -31.09
C THR A 361 -5.37 -32.16 -30.29
N GLU A 362 -5.79 -32.90 -29.27
CA GLU A 362 -6.66 -32.45 -28.19
C GLU A 362 -6.10 -31.14 -27.61
N ARG A 363 -6.74 -30.03 -27.97
CA ARG A 363 -6.45 -28.70 -27.44
C ARG A 363 -7.04 -28.63 -26.04
N SER A 364 -6.24 -28.89 -25.02
CA SER A 364 -6.60 -28.61 -23.64
C SER A 364 -6.82 -27.10 -23.46
N GLU A 365 -8.08 -26.69 -23.34
CA GLU A 365 -8.47 -25.34 -22.92
C GLU A 365 -7.90 -25.01 -21.53
N PRO A 366 -7.41 -23.78 -21.28
CA PRO A 366 -6.94 -23.40 -19.97
C PRO A 366 -8.10 -23.22 -19.00
N ARG A 367 -8.07 -24.03 -17.93
CA ARG A 367 -8.92 -24.02 -16.73
C ARG A 367 -9.25 -22.59 -16.26
N ARG A 368 -10.52 -22.22 -16.44
CA ARG A 368 -11.15 -20.98 -16.00
C ARG A 368 -11.60 -21.14 -14.54
N GLU A 369 -10.73 -20.85 -13.57
CA GLU A 369 -11.06 -20.96 -12.13
C GLU A 369 -10.96 -19.63 -11.34
N ASP A 370 -10.71 -18.48 -11.98
CA ASP A 370 -10.48 -17.21 -11.25
C ASP A 370 -11.69 -16.24 -11.20
N TYR A 371 -12.91 -16.64 -11.61
CA TYR A 371 -14.10 -15.76 -11.59
C TYR A 371 -15.20 -16.15 -10.59
N ASP A 372 -15.13 -17.33 -9.98
CA ASP A 372 -16.23 -17.84 -9.16
C ASP A 372 -16.23 -17.35 -7.70
N ILE A 373 -15.16 -16.70 -7.24
CA ILE A 373 -15.08 -16.17 -5.87
C ILE A 373 -15.90 -14.87 -5.72
N GLU A 374 -16.04 -14.05 -6.78
CA GLU A 374 -16.87 -12.82 -6.71
C GLU A 374 -18.37 -13.09 -6.93
N LEU A 375 -18.74 -14.11 -7.72
CA LEU A 375 -20.14 -14.45 -7.98
C LEU A 375 -20.78 -15.30 -6.87
N ALA A 376 -20.00 -16.10 -6.13
CA ALA A 376 -20.49 -16.87 -4.99
C ALA A 376 -20.91 -15.98 -3.79
N VAL A 377 -20.43 -14.74 -3.74
CA VAL A 377 -20.79 -13.76 -2.68
C VAL A 377 -22.14 -13.08 -2.96
N LEU A 378 -22.64 -13.09 -4.21
CA LEU A 378 -23.91 -12.46 -4.59
C LEU A 378 -25.13 -13.41 -4.56
N SER A 379 -24.96 -14.72 -4.34
CA SER A 379 -26.05 -15.71 -4.44
C SER A 379 -26.58 -16.29 -3.12
N ARG A 380 -26.06 -15.91 -1.95
CA ARG A 380 -26.68 -16.30 -0.66
C ARG A 380 -27.67 -15.25 -0.16
N ARG A 381 -28.90 -15.27 -0.69
CA ARG A 381 -30.08 -14.85 0.09
C ARG A 381 -30.64 -16.08 0.81
N PRO A 382 -30.79 -16.08 2.15
CA PRO A 382 -31.64 -17.05 2.80
C PRO A 382 -33.11 -16.62 2.63
N THR A 383 -33.89 -17.42 1.92
CA THR A 383 -35.36 -17.36 1.95
C THR A 383 -35.82 -17.94 3.29
N HIS A 384 -36.27 -17.09 4.21
CA HIS A 384 -37.10 -17.52 5.33
C HIS A 384 -38.57 -17.37 4.92
N ASN A 385 -39.29 -18.50 4.93
CA ASN A 385 -40.73 -18.56 4.72
C ASN A 385 -41.46 -17.74 5.79
N PHE A 386 -42.39 -16.91 5.32
CA PHE A 386 -43.40 -16.23 6.11
C PHE A 386 -44.62 -17.15 6.21
N ASP A 387 -44.96 -17.57 7.42
CA ASP A 387 -46.33 -17.90 7.81
C ASP A 387 -46.72 -16.96 8.96
N SER A 388 -47.89 -16.34 8.85
CA SER A 388 -48.58 -15.52 9.85
C SER A 388 -50.01 -16.06 9.92
N PRO A 389 -50.74 -16.01 11.05
CA PRO A 389 -51.22 -14.72 11.58
C PRO A 389 -51.52 -14.62 13.11
N GLY A 390 -51.60 -13.37 13.59
CA GLY A 390 -52.61 -12.97 14.61
C GLY A 390 -52.11 -12.61 16.02
N PRO A 391 -52.89 -11.83 16.80
CA PRO A 391 -52.48 -10.47 17.17
C PRO A 391 -52.51 -10.12 18.68
N SER A 392 -52.00 -8.91 18.99
CA SER A 392 -52.51 -7.90 19.96
C SER A 392 -51.65 -7.52 21.20
N ARG A 393 -51.69 -6.19 21.45
CA ARG A 393 -51.45 -5.39 22.68
C ARG A 393 -50.04 -4.79 22.92
N GLY A 394 -49.96 -3.45 22.90
CA GLY A 394 -49.00 -2.64 23.69
C GLY A 394 -49.56 -2.36 25.10
N PRO A 395 -49.15 -1.28 25.83
CA PRO A 395 -48.05 -0.32 25.65
C PRO A 395 -47.12 -0.23 26.91
N GLU A 396 -46.44 0.92 27.12
CA GLU A 396 -45.52 1.33 28.22
C GLU A 396 -44.02 1.14 27.87
N GLY A 397 -43.08 2.08 28.04
CA GLY A 397 -42.99 3.35 28.78
C GLY A 397 -41.60 3.39 29.46
N GLY A 398 -40.84 4.49 29.36
CA GLY A 398 -39.66 4.74 30.22
C GLY A 398 -38.31 5.00 29.53
N ASP A 399 -38.05 6.29 29.28
CA ASP A 399 -36.89 7.13 29.66
C ASP A 399 -35.40 6.71 29.57
N GLU A 400 -34.60 7.78 29.46
CA GLU A 400 -33.14 7.96 29.49
C GLU A 400 -32.44 7.85 28.12
N GLY A 401 -31.92 8.91 27.49
CA GLY A 401 -31.30 10.13 28.02
C GLY A 401 -29.86 10.18 27.49
N TRP A 402 -29.32 11.39 27.26
CA TRP A 402 -27.96 11.72 26.79
C TRP A 402 -27.75 11.93 25.27
N LEU A 403 -28.00 13.17 24.82
CA LEU A 403 -27.01 14.06 24.18
C LEU A 403 -27.70 15.39 23.81
N GLY A 404 -27.63 16.37 24.71
CA GLY A 404 -27.95 17.77 24.40
C GLY A 404 -26.71 18.52 23.89
N PRO A 405 -26.84 19.44 22.93
CA PRO A 405 -25.73 20.26 22.44
C PRO A 405 -25.43 21.44 23.38
N LEU A 406 -24.14 21.71 23.60
CA LEU A 406 -23.60 22.84 24.37
C LEU A 406 -22.74 23.74 23.45
N PRO A 407 -22.51 25.02 23.79
CA PRO A 407 -23.10 26.14 23.07
C PRO A 407 -22.11 26.99 22.25
N MET A 408 -22.71 27.76 21.33
CA MET A 408 -22.14 28.89 20.59
C MET A 408 -21.43 29.90 21.50
N LEU A 409 -20.19 30.26 21.16
CA LEU A 409 -19.51 31.42 21.74
C LEU A 409 -19.88 32.70 20.99
N LYS A 410 -20.22 33.71 21.80
CA LYS A 410 -20.57 35.10 21.47
C LYS A 410 -19.31 35.91 21.10
N PRO A 411 -19.39 36.91 20.21
CA PRO A 411 -18.30 37.83 19.92
C PRO A 411 -18.15 38.90 21.01
N LEU A 412 -16.93 39.44 21.16
CA LEU A 412 -16.52 40.49 22.09
C LEU A 412 -15.66 41.52 21.31
N PRO A 413 -15.52 42.77 21.79
CA PRO A 413 -16.35 43.90 21.43
C PRO A 413 -15.63 44.94 20.55
N ASP A 414 -16.43 45.79 19.88
CA ASP A 414 -15.99 46.98 19.15
C ASP A 414 -15.23 47.95 20.06
N VAL A 415 -14.01 48.31 19.65
CA VAL A 415 -13.27 49.48 20.16
C VAL A 415 -12.70 50.26 18.99
N GLY A 416 -13.39 51.35 18.65
CA GLY A 416 -12.78 52.62 18.27
C GLY A 416 -12.25 52.77 16.84
N ARG A 417 -13.08 53.35 15.97
CA ARG A 417 -12.67 54.51 15.17
C ARG A 417 -13.88 55.29 14.67
N GLU A 418 -14.09 56.45 15.29
CA GLU A 418 -14.95 57.52 14.79
C GLU A 418 -14.51 57.93 13.37
N CYS A 419 -15.46 58.06 12.45
CA CYS A 419 -15.30 58.82 11.22
C CYS A 419 -16.30 59.99 11.26
N PRO A 420 -15.87 61.23 10.95
CA PRO A 420 -16.77 62.36 10.85
C PRO A 420 -17.38 62.41 9.45
N SER A 421 -18.69 62.66 9.35
CA SER A 421 -19.31 63.09 8.11
C SER A 421 -20.42 64.11 8.38
N ARG A 422 -20.28 65.24 7.67
CA ARG A 422 -21.34 66.19 7.31
C ARG A 422 -22.56 65.51 6.72
#